data_AF-A0AAN7X4Q5-F1
#
_entry.id   AF-A0AAN7X4Q5-F1
#
_cell.length_a   1.000
_cell.length_b   1.000
_cell.length_c   1.000
_cell.angle_alpha   90.00
_cell.angle_beta   90.00
_cell.angle_gamma   90.00
#
_symmetry.space_group_name_H-M   'P 1'
#
loop_
_entity.id
_entity.type
_entity.pdbx_description
1 polymer ?
#
loop_
_entity_poly.entity_id
_entity_poly.type
_entity_poly.pdbx_seq_one_letter_code
_entity_poly.pdbx_strand_id
1 'polypeptide(L)'
;MALLTGVRADGSVLPESEKVFSRPLRMEQEVNEQLNTSALNTALAFEPYRDLATKANSKPGTQIQHNILFSPLGLASALALLSQMTGSESRSQALEALGLAANSTEQSLEATISALTDLQHSLARQE
;
A
#
# COMPACT_ATOMS: atom_id res chain seq x y z
N MET A 1 68.65 28.96 19.98
CA MET A 1 67.65 30.02 19.71
C MET A 1 66.30 29.35 19.66
N ALA A 2 65.40 29.74 20.57
CA ALA A 2 64.10 29.15 20.80
C ALA A 2 62.98 29.90 20.04
N LEU A 3 61.77 29.31 20.04
CA LEU A 3 60.42 29.92 19.88
C LEU A 3 59.96 30.23 18.43
N LEU A 4 58.72 29.99 17.95
CA LEU A 4 57.43 29.56 18.54
C LEU A 4 56.43 29.12 17.42
N THR A 5 55.70 28.04 17.70
CA THR A 5 54.27 27.73 17.44
C THR A 5 53.58 27.94 16.07
N GLY A 6 52.89 26.87 15.66
CA GLY A 6 51.69 26.90 14.82
C GLY A 6 51.06 25.50 14.72
N VAL A 7 50.23 25.14 15.71
CA VAL A 7 49.50 23.87 15.84
C VAL A 7 48.16 23.92 15.09
N ARG A 8 47.81 22.81 14.40
CA ARG A 8 46.54 22.05 14.42
C ARG A 8 46.61 21.03 13.26
N ALA A 9 46.90 19.75 13.50
CA ALA A 9 45.98 18.70 13.97
C ALA A 9 44.73 18.55 13.08
N ASP A 10 44.91 17.99 11.88
CA ASP A 10 43.80 17.41 11.12
C ASP A 10 43.50 16.03 11.69
N GLY A 11 42.46 15.98 12.51
CA GLY A 11 41.94 14.75 13.10
C GLY A 11 41.37 13.84 12.02
N SER A 12 41.93 12.65 11.92
CA SER A 12 41.27 11.49 11.34
C SER A 12 40.02 11.17 12.17
N VAL A 13 38.86 11.63 11.70
CA VAL A 13 37.55 11.29 12.27
C VAL A 13 36.84 10.37 11.28
N LEU A 14 36.75 9.09 11.66
CA LEU A 14 35.78 8.13 11.16
C LEU A 14 34.38 8.80 11.10
N PRO A 15 33.60 8.69 10.02
CA PRO A 15 32.19 8.96 10.13
C PRO A 15 31.49 7.71 10.70
N GLU A 16 31.63 7.50 12.01
CA GLU A 16 30.58 6.85 12.79
C GLU A 16 29.54 7.92 13.11
N SER A 17 28.36 7.80 12.51
CA SER A 17 27.08 8.25 13.08
C SER A 17 26.01 7.68 12.18
N GLU A 18 25.66 6.43 12.46
CA GLU A 18 24.29 5.99 12.65
C GLU A 18 23.30 7.17 12.59
N LYS A 19 22.76 7.47 11.41
CA LYS A 19 21.42 8.05 11.34
C LYS A 19 20.47 6.90 11.56
N VAL A 20 20.39 6.46 12.82
CA VAL A 20 19.21 5.82 13.37
C VAL A 20 18.09 6.78 13.02
N PHE A 21 17.34 6.45 11.98
CA PHE A 21 16.02 6.99 11.80
C PHE A 21 15.24 6.45 12.99
N SER A 22 15.34 7.15 14.12
CA SER A 22 14.38 7.05 15.21
C SER A 22 13.08 7.61 14.65
N ARG A 23 12.45 6.83 13.77
CA ARG A 23 11.02 6.94 13.52
C ARG A 23 10.42 6.93 14.93
N PRO A 24 9.64 7.94 15.33
CA PRO A 24 8.84 7.79 16.52
C PRO A 24 8.08 6.47 16.32
N LEU A 25 8.41 5.47 17.14
CA LEU A 25 7.54 4.33 17.35
C LEU A 25 6.32 4.95 18.05
N ARG A 26 5.47 5.57 17.24
CA ARG A 26 4.10 5.83 17.63
C ARG A 26 3.54 4.42 17.76
N MET A 27 3.63 3.89 18.98
CA MET A 27 2.75 2.85 19.48
C MET A 27 1.34 3.44 19.48
N GLU A 28 0.83 3.75 18.29
CA GLU A 28 -0.59 3.69 18.01
C GLU A 28 -0.85 2.24 17.63
N GLN A 29 -0.74 1.39 18.65
CA GLN A 29 -1.60 0.22 18.73
C GLN A 29 -2.93 0.70 19.32
N GLU A 30 -3.49 1.77 18.75
CA GLU A 30 -4.92 1.73 18.51
C GLU A 30 -5.08 0.53 17.58
N VAL A 31 -5.91 -0.43 17.97
CA VAL A 31 -6.57 -1.30 17.00
C VAL A 31 -7.48 -0.38 16.22
N ASN A 32 -6.89 0.49 15.41
CA ASN A 32 -7.58 1.36 14.51
C ASN A 32 -8.07 0.38 13.43
N GLU A 33 -9.37 0.38 13.16
CA GLU A 33 -9.98 -0.33 12.03
C GLU A 33 -9.54 0.31 10.70
N GLN A 34 -8.27 0.69 10.63
CA GLN A 34 -7.64 1.39 9.56
C GLN A 34 -7.32 0.36 8.50
N LEU A 35 -7.88 0.61 7.34
CA LEU A 35 -7.80 -0.24 6.18
C LEU A 35 -6.36 -0.71 5.94
N ASN A 36 -6.14 -2.03 5.90
CA ASN A 36 -4.81 -2.59 5.66
C ASN A 36 -4.42 -2.39 4.19
N THR A 37 -3.86 -1.22 3.90
CA THR A 37 -3.44 -0.80 2.56
C THR A 37 -2.38 -1.74 1.95
N SER A 38 -1.53 -2.37 2.76
CA SER A 38 -0.51 -3.31 2.28
C SER A 38 -1.12 -4.62 1.77
N ALA A 39 -2.11 -5.15 2.50
CA ALA A 39 -2.86 -6.33 2.08
C ALA A 39 -3.71 -6.03 0.85
N LEU A 40 -4.41 -4.88 0.83
CA LEU A 40 -5.15 -4.42 -0.33
C LEU A 40 -4.28 -4.26 -1.58
N ASN A 41 -3.08 -3.67 -1.46
CA ASN A 41 -2.18 -3.52 -2.60
C ASN A 41 -1.70 -4.87 -3.14
N THR A 42 -1.51 -5.86 -2.27
CA THR A 42 -1.15 -7.21 -2.73
C THR A 42 -2.29 -7.84 -3.51
N ALA A 43 -3.49 -7.87 -2.94
CA ALA A 43 -4.67 -8.52 -3.53
C ALA A 43 -5.23 -7.78 -4.75
N LEU A 44 -5.16 -6.45 -4.79
CA LEU A 44 -5.84 -5.63 -5.80
C LEU A 44 -4.90 -4.89 -6.75
N ALA A 45 -3.58 -4.89 -6.51
CA ALA A 45 -2.59 -4.36 -7.45
C ALA A 45 -1.72 -5.48 -8.02
N PHE A 46 -0.95 -6.18 -7.19
CA PHE A 46 0.10 -7.05 -7.69
C PHE A 46 -0.43 -8.36 -8.28
N GLU A 47 -1.37 -9.02 -7.62
CA GLU A 47 -1.94 -10.27 -8.13
C GLU A 47 -2.69 -10.08 -9.46
N PRO A 48 -3.62 -9.11 -9.60
CA PRO A 48 -4.30 -8.87 -10.86
C PRO A 48 -3.35 -8.47 -11.98
N TYR A 49 -2.33 -7.64 -11.67
CA TYR A 49 -1.32 -7.27 -12.65
C TYR A 49 -0.55 -8.49 -13.17
N ARG A 50 -0.09 -9.37 -12.28
CA ARG A 50 0.63 -10.59 -12.65
C ARG A 50 -0.22 -11.50 -13.53
N ASP A 51 -1.50 -11.66 -13.18
CA ASP A 51 -2.42 -12.53 -13.93
C ASP A 51 -2.72 -11.95 -15.32
N LEU A 52 -2.91 -10.62 -15.41
CA LEU A 52 -3.07 -9.94 -16.69
C LEU A 52 -1.79 -10.00 -17.54
N ALA A 53 -0.63 -9.81 -16.93
CA ALA A 53 0.67 -9.85 -17.61
C ALA A 53 0.98 -11.26 -18.15
N THR A 54 0.73 -12.31 -17.38
CA THR A 54 0.91 -13.69 -17.82
C THR A 54 -0.05 -14.05 -18.96
N LYS A 55 -1.32 -13.61 -18.88
CA LYS A 55 -2.32 -13.84 -19.93
C LYS A 55 -2.05 -13.04 -21.20
N ALA A 56 -1.49 -11.83 -21.09
CA ALA A 56 -1.09 -11.04 -22.25
C ALA A 56 0.08 -11.68 -23.01
N ASN A 57 0.99 -12.35 -22.29
CA ASN A 57 2.19 -12.95 -22.85
C ASN A 57 2.01 -14.40 -23.34
N SER A 58 0.84 -15.02 -23.14
CA SER A 58 0.61 -16.44 -23.44
C SER A 58 0.12 -16.73 -24.87
N LYS A 59 -0.09 -15.71 -25.72
CA LYS A 59 -0.51 -15.90 -27.12
C LYS A 59 0.70 -16.02 -28.08
N PRO A 60 0.96 -17.21 -28.66
CA PRO A 60 2.03 -17.37 -29.64
C PRO A 60 1.64 -16.73 -30.99
N GLY A 61 2.54 -15.94 -31.57
CA GLY A 61 2.39 -15.37 -32.92
C GLY A 61 2.23 -13.86 -33.00
N THR A 62 2.10 -13.15 -31.87
CA THR A 62 2.11 -11.68 -31.82
C THR A 62 2.70 -11.26 -30.48
N GLN A 63 3.99 -10.89 -30.45
CA GLN A 63 4.64 -10.29 -29.27
C GLN A 63 4.17 -8.83 -29.07
N ILE A 64 2.86 -8.61 -28.99
CA ILE A 64 2.33 -7.31 -28.60
C ILE A 64 2.32 -7.31 -27.08
N GLN A 65 3.35 -6.73 -26.48
CA GLN A 65 3.32 -6.40 -25.06
C GLN A 65 2.23 -5.36 -24.86
N HIS A 66 1.14 -5.75 -24.21
CA HIS A 66 0.06 -4.84 -23.88
C HIS A 66 0.43 -4.03 -22.63
N ASN A 67 0.30 -2.70 -22.72
CA ASN A 67 0.35 -1.86 -21.53
C ASN A 67 -0.84 -2.20 -20.63
N ILE A 68 -0.58 -2.47 -19.36
CA ILE A 68 -1.60 -2.74 -18.35
C ILE A 68 -1.70 -1.53 -17.44
N LEU A 69 -2.87 -0.90 -17.42
CA LEU A 69 -3.18 0.25 -16.57
C LEU A 69 -4.51 0.02 -15.86
N PHE A 70 -4.50 0.10 -14.54
CA PHE A 70 -5.71 0.11 -13.71
C PHE A 70 -5.40 0.78 -12.37
N SER A 71 -6.44 1.13 -11.61
CA SER A 71 -6.34 1.72 -10.28
C SER A 71 -6.72 0.68 -9.22
N PRO A 72 -5.77 0.23 -8.37
CA PRO A 72 -6.07 -0.68 -7.25
C PRO A 72 -7.10 -0.09 -6.29
N LEU A 73 -7.01 1.22 -6.02
CA LEU A 73 -7.97 1.93 -5.18
C LEU A 73 -9.37 1.97 -5.80
N GLY A 74 -9.44 2.17 -7.12
CA GLY A 74 -10.71 2.12 -7.86
C GLY A 74 -11.35 0.73 -7.81
N LEU A 75 -10.56 -0.33 -7.96
CA LEU A 75 -11.02 -1.71 -7.83
C LEU A 75 -11.53 -2.00 -6.42
N ALA A 76 -10.79 -1.60 -5.38
CA ALA A 76 -11.20 -1.76 -3.99
C ALA A 76 -12.56 -1.08 -3.74
N SER A 77 -12.72 0.14 -4.24
CA SER A 77 -13.94 0.93 -4.03
C SER A 77 -15.13 0.30 -4.74
N ALA A 78 -14.95 -0.20 -5.97
CA ALA A 78 -16.00 -0.91 -6.69
C ALA A 78 -16.40 -2.22 -5.98
N LEU A 79 -15.43 -3.02 -5.51
CA LEU A 79 -15.69 -4.26 -4.76
C LEU A 79 -16.42 -4.00 -3.44
N ALA A 80 -16.05 -2.94 -2.72
CA ALA A 80 -16.70 -2.56 -1.48
C ALA A 80 -18.17 -2.18 -1.70
N LEU A 81 -18.47 -1.42 -2.76
CA LEU A 81 -19.85 -1.10 -3.15
C LEU A 81 -20.63 -2.35 -3.58
N LEU A 82 -20.02 -3.23 -4.37
CA LEU A 82 -20.66 -4.46 -4.82
C LEU A 82 -21.01 -5.37 -3.65
N SER A 83 -20.14 -5.49 -2.64
CA SER A 83 -20.38 -6.33 -1.47
C SER A 83 -21.64 -5.95 -0.65
N GLN A 84 -22.13 -4.70 -0.80
CA GLN A 84 -23.39 -4.24 -0.21
C GLN A 84 -24.63 -4.70 -1.01
N MET A 85 -24.48 -4.88 -2.32
CA MET A 85 -25.59 -5.13 -3.24
C MET A 85 -25.73 -6.62 -3.63
N THR A 86 -24.74 -7.44 -3.25
CA THR A 86 -24.67 -8.85 -3.62
C THR A 86 -25.28 -9.79 -2.58
N GLY A 87 -25.80 -10.94 -3.02
CA GLY A 87 -26.20 -12.04 -2.14
C GLY A 87 -25.02 -12.67 -1.37
N SER A 88 -25.30 -13.53 -0.38
CA SER A 88 -24.33 -13.99 0.63
C SER A 88 -23.02 -14.56 0.07
N GLU A 89 -23.09 -15.40 -0.97
CA GLU A 89 -21.90 -16.02 -1.59
C GLU A 89 -21.01 -14.99 -2.28
N SER A 90 -21.60 -14.16 -3.15
CA SER A 90 -20.89 -13.11 -3.86
C SER A 90 -20.38 -12.01 -2.93
N ARG A 91 -21.10 -11.74 -1.83
CA ARG A 91 -20.64 -10.84 -0.78
C ARG A 91 -19.38 -11.38 -0.10
N SER A 92 -19.37 -12.66 0.28
CA SER A 92 -18.21 -13.31 0.90
C SER A 92 -16.97 -13.19 0.02
N GLN A 93 -17.10 -13.49 -1.27
CA GLN A 93 -16.01 -13.40 -2.24
C GLN A 93 -15.51 -11.95 -2.42
N ALA A 94 -16.43 -10.98 -2.45
CA ALA A 94 -16.05 -9.57 -2.55
C ALA A 94 -15.32 -9.08 -1.29
N LEU A 95 -15.72 -9.53 -0.10
CA LEU A 95 -15.04 -9.22 1.16
C LEU A 95 -13.65 -9.85 1.20
N GLU A 96 -13.52 -11.12 0.80
CA GLU A 96 -12.22 -11.80 0.72
C GLU A 96 -11.27 -11.10 -0.25
N ALA A 97 -11.77 -10.65 -1.41
CA ALA A 97 -10.99 -9.87 -2.37
C ALA A 97 -10.52 -8.51 -1.81
N LEU A 98 -11.25 -7.94 -0.86
CA LEU A 98 -10.86 -6.75 -0.09
C LEU A 98 -9.91 -7.06 1.07
N GLY A 99 -9.53 -8.34 1.26
CA GLY A 99 -8.74 -8.78 2.41
C GLY A 99 -9.51 -8.73 3.74
N LEU A 100 -10.84 -8.65 3.68
CA LEU A 100 -11.73 -8.75 4.83
C LEU A 100 -12.13 -10.21 5.04
N ALA A 101 -12.56 -10.54 6.26
CA ALA A 101 -13.10 -11.86 6.54
C ALA A 101 -14.43 -12.06 5.79
N ALA A 102 -14.66 -13.25 5.23
CA ALA A 102 -15.90 -13.66 4.57
C ALA A 102 -17.19 -13.34 5.37
N ASN A 103 -17.08 -13.44 6.70
CA ASN A 103 -18.16 -13.20 7.66
C ASN A 103 -18.09 -11.78 8.28
N SER A 104 -17.43 -10.83 7.62
CA SER A 104 -17.33 -9.45 8.13
C SER A 104 -18.71 -8.83 8.31
N THR A 105 -18.86 -8.14 9.44
CA THR A 105 -20.07 -7.42 9.81
C THR A 105 -20.34 -6.27 8.85
N GLU A 106 -21.59 -5.79 8.79
CA GLU A 106 -21.94 -4.58 8.05
C GLU A 106 -21.13 -3.37 8.50
N GLN A 107 -20.90 -3.24 9.80
CA GLN A 107 -20.08 -2.16 10.38
C GLN A 107 -18.63 -2.17 9.84
N SER A 108 -18.00 -3.36 9.74
CA SER A 108 -16.64 -3.48 9.19
C SER A 108 -16.57 -3.09 7.71
N LEU A 109 -17.62 -3.43 6.96
CA LEU A 109 -17.75 -3.04 5.57
C LEU A 109 -17.95 -1.52 5.41
N GLU A 110 -18.81 -0.90 6.23
CA GLU A 110 -19.02 0.55 6.24
C GLU A 110 -17.75 1.32 6.61
N ALA A 111 -16.99 0.82 7.59
CA ALA A 111 -15.68 1.37 7.96
C ALA A 111 -14.71 1.30 6.78
N THR A 112 -14.68 0.17 6.07
CA THR A 112 -13.86 -0.02 4.87
C THR A 112 -14.25 0.97 3.77
N ILE A 113 -15.54 1.13 3.49
CA ILE A 113 -16.03 2.08 2.47
C ILE A 113 -15.65 3.52 2.84
N SER A 114 -15.82 3.89 4.11
CA SER A 114 -15.48 5.22 4.61
C SER A 114 -13.98 5.48 4.44
N ALA A 115 -13.13 4.54 4.85
CA ALA A 115 -11.69 4.67 4.71
C ALA A 115 -11.21 4.69 3.24
N LEU A 116 -11.86 3.95 2.32
CA LEU A 116 -11.57 4.07 0.88
C LEU A 116 -11.95 5.46 0.35
N THR A 117 -13.10 5.99 0.77
CA THR A 117 -13.58 7.31 0.36
C THR A 117 -12.66 8.42 0.87
N ASP A 118 -12.25 8.34 2.14
CA ASP A 118 -11.30 9.28 2.74
C ASP A 118 -9.95 9.24 2.03
N LEU A 119 -9.47 8.04 1.67
CA LEU A 119 -8.22 7.88 0.92
C LEU A 119 -8.32 8.48 -0.49
N GLN A 120 -9.43 8.27 -1.19
CA GLN A 120 -9.68 8.92 -2.49
C GLN A 120 -9.68 10.45 -2.37
N HIS A 121 -10.37 10.99 -1.37
CA HIS A 121 -10.41 12.42 -1.12
C HIS A 121 -9.02 12.98 -0.78
N SER A 122 -8.25 12.28 0.05
CA SER A 122 -6.88 12.66 0.41
C SER A 122 -6.01 12.80 -0.82
N LEU A 123 -6.03 11.80 -1.72
CA LEU A 123 -5.23 11.81 -2.93
C LEU A 123 -5.64 12.94 -3.89
N ALA A 124 -6.94 13.19 -4.06
CA ALA A 124 -7.44 14.27 -4.91
C ALA A 124 -7.04 15.67 -4.43
N ARG A 125 -6.64 15.83 -3.15
CA ARG A 125 -6.13 17.10 -2.60
C ARG A 125 -4.61 17.26 -2.73
N GLN A 126 -3.89 16.20 -3.07
CA GLN A 126 -2.44 16.20 -3.19
C GLN A 126 -1.95 16.53 -4.62
N GLU A 127 -2.89 16.63 -5.58
CA GLU A 127 -2.67 17.09 -6.97
C GLU A 127 -2.90 18.59 -7.12
#